data_AF-A0A7W5FX78-F1
#
_entry.id   AF-A0A7W5FX78-F1
#
_cell.length_a   1.000
_cell.length_b   1.000
_cell.length_c   1.000
_cell.angle_alpha   90.00
_cell.angle_beta   90.00
_cell.angle_gamma   90.00
#
_symmetry.space_group_name_H-M   'P 1'
#
loop_
_entity.id
_entity.type
_entity.pdbx_description
1 polymer ?
#
loop_
_entity_poly.entity_id
_entity_poly.type
_entity_poly.pdbx_seq_one_letter_code
_entity_poly.pdbx_strand_id
1 'polypeptide(L)'
;MKQIKTLALTAGTGVFALAVIAPTLAEKKPSFDPLYLNGATCAPQAKGRPVLLDRLVLAQAETAPFRPLQQERKAAASKLPPLYTDLGTLNMPISSRQPKAQAYFNQGLRLTFGFNHAEAARAFRAAQHYDPQCAICYWGEALVLGPNINAPMFPDAVEPAVAAAKKAVALAASATPAEQALIKAVAQRYQSPAPADRAPLDRAYADAMTEAARAFPNNDTIQVLFAESLMDLSPWDYWEAAGSRPKNRTAEMVDALERVLERHPNHPGADHYYIHAMEASTHPDKALPYARLLAKQIPGAGHLVHMPSHIYYRVGLYKDALQSNLDAIAVDEKYFGRSDSDPVYKGAYYPHNIHFVMVSALMGGDGKTALDAAAKLDKAVPNEALKAFASLQPVKSAPYFSHVQFSSPEVLIALPDPGPEHVLVQAMWHYARAVGYARKGALAEAQQEVDALVNIERTADFKPITAWGVPAPDIVHTARAVASGRLADARGDLDGAIKAFEEAVAVQDGLPYTEPPYWYYPVRQSLGVVLLRAGKLEAAEQVFRASFLRTPSNGWALRGLIEVYRQRGDHDALAAAQKRFDSTWLGKKGGPELARL
;
A
#
# COMPACT_ATOMS: atom_id res chain seq x y z
N MET A 1 -59.77 54.03 -41.96
CA MET A 1 -58.39 54.50 -41.69
C MET A 1 -57.51 53.28 -41.43
N LYS A 2 -56.52 53.08 -42.31
CA LYS A 2 -55.35 52.16 -42.32
C LYS A 2 -55.39 50.98 -41.32
N GLN A 3 -55.97 49.83 -41.69
CA GLN A 3 -55.41 48.70 -42.46
C GLN A 3 -54.27 47.95 -41.75
N ILE A 4 -54.22 46.61 -41.62
CA ILE A 4 -55.01 45.45 -42.10
C ILE A 4 -54.50 44.26 -41.25
N LYS A 5 -55.35 43.50 -40.53
CA LYS A 5 -56.01 42.22 -40.90
C LYS A 5 -55.06 41.00 -40.99
N THR A 6 -55.42 39.73 -40.75
CA THR A 6 -56.58 39.01 -40.19
C THR A 6 -56.27 37.49 -40.36
N LEU A 7 -56.75 36.68 -39.41
CA LEU A 7 -57.15 35.26 -39.45
C LEU A 7 -56.21 34.09 -39.79
N ALA A 8 -56.49 33.05 -38.99
CA ALA A 8 -56.24 31.62 -39.10
C ALA A 8 -56.67 30.94 -40.42
N LEU A 9 -56.04 29.78 -40.71
CA LEU A 9 -56.75 28.57 -41.12
C LEU A 9 -55.90 27.31 -40.91
N THR A 10 -56.55 26.25 -40.46
CA THR A 10 -56.07 24.86 -40.32
C THR A 10 -55.97 24.14 -41.67
N ALA A 11 -54.98 23.25 -41.84
CA ALA A 11 -55.08 22.07 -42.71
C ALA A 11 -53.98 21.05 -42.36
N GLY A 12 -54.38 19.81 -42.12
CA GLY A 12 -53.47 18.67 -42.10
C GLY A 12 -53.31 18.07 -43.49
N THR A 13 -52.21 17.34 -43.71
CA THR A 13 -52.13 16.19 -44.64
C THR A 13 -50.83 15.45 -44.38
N GLY A 14 -50.92 14.13 -44.31
CA GLY A 14 -49.81 13.21 -44.21
C GLY A 14 -49.14 12.90 -45.54
N VAL A 15 -47.85 12.55 -45.41
CA VAL A 15 -47.10 11.46 -46.05
C VAL A 15 -47.14 11.36 -47.58
N PHE A 16 -45.97 11.57 -48.20
CA PHE A 16 -45.41 10.61 -49.17
C PHE A 16 -43.88 10.56 -49.02
N ALA A 17 -43.38 9.32 -48.96
CA ALA A 17 -41.99 8.96 -48.70
C ALA A 17 -41.11 9.11 -49.94
N LEU A 18 -39.86 9.55 -49.72
CA LEU A 18 -38.74 9.39 -50.65
C LEU A 18 -37.55 8.88 -49.83
N ALA A 19 -37.17 7.63 -50.09
CA ALA A 19 -36.01 6.98 -49.50
C ALA A 19 -34.74 7.62 -50.07
N VAL A 20 -33.91 8.18 -49.19
CA VAL A 20 -32.53 8.56 -49.49
C VAL A 20 -31.62 7.60 -48.74
N ILE A 21 -30.80 6.89 -49.51
CA ILE A 21 -29.75 5.99 -49.05
C ILE A 21 -28.70 6.83 -48.29
N ALA A 22 -28.56 6.59 -47.00
CA ALA A 22 -27.49 7.16 -46.19
C ALA A 22 -26.18 6.37 -46.41
N PRO A 23 -25.01 7.04 -46.45
CA PRO A 23 -23.74 6.35 -46.58
C PRO A 23 -23.46 5.57 -45.30
N THR A 24 -23.03 4.31 -45.46
CA THR A 24 -22.55 3.45 -44.39
C THR A 24 -21.41 4.14 -43.65
N LEU A 25 -21.64 4.51 -42.38
CA LEU A 25 -20.58 4.84 -41.44
C LEU A 25 -19.69 3.61 -41.30
N ALA A 26 -18.47 3.68 -41.83
CA ALA A 26 -17.43 2.73 -41.51
C ALA A 26 -17.28 2.70 -39.98
N GLU A 27 -17.51 1.53 -39.36
CA GLU A 27 -17.23 1.31 -37.96
C GLU A 27 -15.76 1.61 -37.69
N LYS A 28 -15.49 2.72 -37.01
CA LYS A 28 -14.20 2.94 -36.34
C LYS A 28 -14.05 1.84 -35.30
N LYS A 29 -13.10 0.93 -35.51
CA LYS A 29 -12.59 0.05 -34.45
C LYS A 29 -12.20 0.93 -33.24
N PRO A 30 -12.53 0.53 -32.01
CA PRO A 30 -12.19 1.32 -30.83
C PRO A 30 -10.67 1.42 -30.69
N SER A 31 -10.17 2.65 -30.56
CA SER A 31 -8.78 2.93 -30.19
C SER A 31 -8.55 2.42 -28.77
N PHE A 32 -7.58 1.52 -28.64
CA PHE A 32 -7.11 0.90 -27.40
C PHE A 32 -6.93 1.90 -26.25
N ASP A 33 -7.65 1.67 -25.14
CA ASP A 33 -7.42 2.29 -23.84
C ASP A 33 -7.26 1.16 -22.80
N PRO A 34 -6.06 0.97 -22.22
CA PRO A 34 -5.77 -0.14 -21.31
C PRO A 34 -6.09 0.13 -19.83
N LEU A 35 -6.89 1.15 -19.48
CA LEU A 35 -7.53 1.22 -18.16
C LEU A 35 -8.75 0.28 -17.98
N TYR A 36 -9.07 -0.62 -18.94
CA TYR A 36 -10.39 -1.27 -19.01
C TYR A 36 -10.36 -2.81 -18.88
N LEU A 37 -10.40 -3.31 -17.64
CA LEU A 37 -11.13 -4.55 -17.33
C LEU A 37 -12.55 -4.15 -16.90
N ASN A 38 -13.43 -3.91 -17.87
CA ASN A 38 -14.89 -4.08 -17.75
C ASN A 38 -15.59 -3.73 -19.08
N GLY A 39 -16.35 -4.68 -19.63
CA GLY A 39 -17.35 -4.41 -20.68
C GLY A 39 -17.46 -5.44 -21.81
N ALA A 40 -18.35 -6.42 -21.62
CA ALA A 40 -19.04 -7.27 -22.62
C ALA A 40 -18.25 -7.80 -23.84
N THR A 41 -17.86 -9.07 -23.78
CA THR A 41 -17.47 -9.85 -24.95
C THR A 41 -18.71 -10.35 -25.72
N CYS A 42 -19.03 -9.72 -26.85
CA CYS A 42 -19.76 -10.40 -27.92
C CYS A 42 -18.74 -11.05 -28.87
N ALA A 43 -18.30 -12.26 -28.52
CA ALA A 43 -17.65 -13.18 -29.44
C ALA A 43 -18.30 -14.56 -29.28
N PRO A 44 -18.52 -15.32 -30.36
CA PRO A 44 -19.25 -16.58 -30.30
C PRO A 44 -18.52 -17.59 -29.41
N GLN A 45 -19.28 -18.29 -28.56
CA GLN A 45 -18.79 -19.34 -27.68
C GLN A 45 -18.01 -20.42 -28.46
N ALA A 46 -16.69 -20.30 -28.47
CA ALA A 46 -15.83 -21.46 -28.63
C ALA A 46 -15.87 -22.24 -27.30
N LYS A 47 -16.39 -23.47 -27.33
CA LYS A 47 -16.41 -24.37 -26.16
C LYS A 47 -14.96 -24.67 -25.75
N GLY A 48 -14.56 -24.16 -24.58
CA GLY A 48 -13.29 -24.47 -23.93
C GLY A 48 -12.86 -23.31 -23.03
N ARG A 49 -13.07 -23.44 -21.72
CA ARG A 49 -12.46 -22.53 -20.73
C ARG A 49 -10.93 -22.59 -20.87
N PRO A 50 -10.21 -21.46 -20.91
CA PRO A 50 -8.76 -21.47 -20.72
C PRO A 50 -8.44 -21.98 -19.32
N VAL A 51 -7.61 -23.03 -19.24
CA VAL A 51 -7.22 -23.77 -18.02
C VAL A 51 -6.36 -22.93 -17.04
N LEU A 52 -6.08 -21.66 -17.35
CA LEU A 52 -5.16 -20.80 -16.59
C LEU A 52 -5.81 -20.05 -15.41
N LEU A 53 -7.13 -19.99 -15.33
CA LEU A 53 -7.85 -19.39 -14.18
C LEU A 53 -8.00 -20.38 -12.99
N ASP A 54 -7.85 -21.68 -13.22
CA ASP A 54 -8.10 -22.72 -12.21
C ASP A 54 -6.84 -23.16 -11.43
N ARG A 55 -5.65 -22.59 -11.72
CA ARG A 55 -4.38 -23.01 -11.08
C ARG A 55 -3.70 -21.98 -10.18
N LEU A 56 -4.35 -20.87 -9.86
CA LEU A 56 -3.80 -19.85 -8.93
C LEU A 56 -4.23 -20.08 -7.47
N VAL A 57 -4.74 -21.27 -7.15
CA VAL A 57 -5.23 -21.61 -5.81
C VAL A 57 -4.13 -22.34 -5.05
N LEU A 58 -3.47 -21.62 -4.15
CA LEU A 58 -3.10 -22.03 -2.79
C LEU A 58 -2.01 -21.09 -2.27
N ALA A 59 -2.43 -20.07 -1.51
CA ALA A 59 -1.57 -19.44 -0.53
C ALA A 59 -2.43 -19.19 0.72
N GLN A 60 -2.15 -19.95 1.78
CA GLN A 60 -2.71 -19.70 3.10
C GLN A 60 -1.91 -18.56 3.73
N ALA A 61 -2.58 -17.44 4.00
CA ALA A 61 -2.06 -16.40 4.84
C ALA A 61 -2.44 -16.73 6.29
N GLU A 62 -1.56 -17.40 7.01
CA GLU A 62 -1.57 -17.36 8.47
C GLU A 62 -0.46 -16.42 8.91
N THR A 63 -0.78 -15.13 9.05
CA THR A 63 0.09 -14.17 9.72
C THR A 63 -0.03 -14.39 11.22
N ALA A 64 1.03 -14.93 11.85
CA ALA A 64 1.11 -15.00 13.29
C ALA A 64 1.22 -13.58 13.89
N PRO A 65 0.56 -13.29 15.03
CA PRO A 65 0.62 -11.98 15.64
C PRO A 65 2.05 -11.61 16.05
N PHE A 66 2.40 -10.35 15.82
CA PHE A 66 3.67 -9.74 16.22
C PHE A 66 3.91 -9.94 17.72
N ARG A 67 5.09 -10.41 18.12
CA ARG A 67 5.51 -10.51 19.53
C ARG A 67 6.43 -9.35 19.90
N PRO A 68 5.97 -8.34 20.67
CA PRO A 68 6.85 -7.26 21.10
C PRO A 68 7.86 -7.74 22.16
N LEU A 69 9.12 -7.34 22.02
CA LEU A 69 10.10 -7.34 23.10
C LEU A 69 10.67 -5.93 23.33
N GLN A 70 11.04 -5.74 24.59
CA GLN A 70 11.18 -4.48 25.30
C GLN A 70 12.14 -3.48 24.65
N GLN A 71 11.61 -2.28 24.40
CA GLN A 71 12.39 -1.06 24.51
C GLN A 71 11.72 -0.19 25.57
N GLU A 72 12.44 0.19 26.61
CA GLU A 72 11.94 1.14 27.60
C GLU A 72 11.56 2.43 26.88
N ARG A 73 10.27 2.76 26.86
CA ARG A 73 9.84 4.11 26.48
C ARG A 73 10.39 5.06 27.54
N LYS A 74 11.25 6.00 27.13
CA LYS A 74 11.52 7.19 27.94
C LYS A 74 10.18 7.84 28.28
N ALA A 75 9.97 8.16 29.56
CA ALA A 75 8.79 8.88 30.02
C ALA A 75 8.58 10.12 29.13
N ALA A 76 7.34 10.28 28.63
CA ALA A 76 6.98 11.43 27.80
C ALA A 76 7.38 12.74 28.50
N ALA A 77 7.88 13.71 27.72
CA ALA A 77 8.27 15.02 28.22
C ALA A 77 7.14 15.62 29.09
N SER A 78 7.49 16.11 30.29
CA SER A 78 6.54 16.61 31.31
C SER A 78 5.75 17.87 30.90
N LYS A 79 6.02 18.43 29.72
CA LYS A 79 5.34 19.61 29.19
C LYS A 79 4.14 19.19 28.34
N LEU A 80 3.03 19.92 28.45
CA LEU A 80 1.87 19.75 27.58
C LEU A 80 2.29 19.90 26.10
N PRO A 81 1.72 19.11 25.18
CA PRO A 81 1.98 19.28 23.76
C PRO A 81 1.44 20.63 23.25
N PRO A 82 2.07 21.22 22.22
CA PRO A 82 1.48 22.39 21.58
C PRO A 82 0.15 22.01 20.90
N LEU A 83 -0.73 22.99 20.70
CA LEU A 83 -1.85 22.84 19.78
C LEU A 83 -1.32 23.03 18.35
N TYR A 84 -1.29 21.94 17.58
CA TYR A 84 -0.89 21.98 16.18
C TYR A 84 -1.99 22.64 15.34
N THR A 85 -1.58 23.50 14.40
CA THR A 85 -2.50 24.29 13.57
C THR A 85 -2.70 23.69 12.17
N ASP A 86 -2.00 22.62 11.86
CA ASP A 86 -1.97 21.92 10.58
C ASP A 86 -2.61 20.52 10.63
N LEU A 87 -3.33 20.18 11.69
CA LEU A 87 -4.03 18.88 11.83
C LEU A 87 -5.48 18.88 11.30
N GLY A 88 -5.83 19.82 10.43
CA GLY A 88 -7.18 19.88 9.85
C GLY A 88 -8.26 20.36 10.80
N THR A 89 -9.52 20.02 10.47
CA THR A 89 -10.72 20.58 11.12
C THR A 89 -11.68 19.56 11.70
N LEU A 90 -11.38 18.24 11.65
CA LEU A 90 -12.26 17.21 12.22
C LEU A 90 -12.59 17.53 13.68
N ASN A 91 -13.86 17.62 14.02
CA ASN A 91 -14.33 18.01 15.35
C ASN A 91 -15.36 17.00 15.84
N MET A 92 -15.11 16.42 17.01
CA MET A 92 -16.08 15.61 17.74
C MET A 92 -16.46 16.38 19.00
N PRO A 93 -17.67 16.98 19.06
CA PRO A 93 -18.14 17.63 20.27
C PRO A 93 -18.13 16.66 21.45
N ILE A 94 -17.56 17.09 22.57
CA ILE A 94 -17.51 16.31 23.81
C ILE A 94 -18.36 16.94 24.92
N SER A 95 -18.70 16.15 25.94
CA SER A 95 -19.47 16.60 27.12
C SER A 95 -18.74 17.65 27.98
N SER A 96 -17.42 17.79 27.83
CA SER A 96 -16.65 18.83 28.51
C SER A 96 -17.09 20.23 28.08
N ARG A 97 -17.24 21.13 29.06
CA ARG A 97 -17.48 22.56 28.81
C ARG A 97 -16.20 23.39 28.71
N GLN A 98 -15.04 22.76 28.89
CA GLN A 98 -13.75 23.46 28.88
C GLN A 98 -13.23 23.56 27.43
N PRO A 99 -13.10 24.76 26.84
CA PRO A 99 -12.69 24.91 25.44
C PRO A 99 -11.32 24.29 25.15
N LYS A 100 -10.39 24.35 26.12
CA LYS A 100 -9.07 23.73 25.99
C LYS A 100 -9.13 22.20 25.99
N ALA A 101 -10.01 21.60 26.79
CA ALA A 101 -10.20 20.15 26.78
C ALA A 101 -10.74 19.68 25.42
N GLN A 102 -11.74 20.37 24.86
CA GLN A 102 -12.26 20.10 23.51
C GLN A 102 -11.18 20.23 22.43
N ALA A 103 -10.35 21.27 22.49
CA ALA A 103 -9.27 21.48 21.51
C ALA A 103 -8.23 20.35 21.55
N TYR A 104 -7.75 19.98 22.73
CA TYR A 104 -6.79 18.88 22.89
C TYR A 104 -7.40 17.52 22.58
N PHE A 105 -8.69 17.30 22.89
CA PHE A 105 -9.40 16.08 22.50
C PHE A 105 -9.46 15.93 20.98
N ASN A 106 -9.85 16.99 20.25
CA ASN A 106 -9.87 16.97 18.79
C ASN A 106 -8.47 16.71 18.20
N GLN A 107 -7.43 17.33 18.76
CA GLN A 107 -6.05 17.04 18.36
C GLN A 107 -5.70 15.57 18.59
N GLY A 108 -6.03 15.02 19.77
CA GLY A 108 -5.84 13.60 20.08
C GLY A 108 -6.54 12.69 19.08
N LEU A 109 -7.80 12.98 18.72
CA LEU A 109 -8.56 12.20 17.74
C LEU A 109 -7.94 12.27 16.33
N ARG A 110 -7.51 13.46 15.88
CA ARG A 110 -6.84 13.64 14.58
C ARG A 110 -5.51 12.89 14.50
N LEU A 111 -4.72 12.92 15.58
CA LEU A 111 -3.47 12.16 15.70
C LEU A 111 -3.71 10.66 15.85
N THR A 112 -4.85 10.26 16.43
CA THR A 112 -5.28 8.86 16.48
C THR A 112 -5.50 8.32 15.07
N PHE A 113 -6.25 9.06 14.23
CA PHE A 113 -6.40 8.71 12.82
C PHE A 113 -5.07 8.85 12.07
N GLY A 114 -4.22 9.82 12.42
CA GLY A 114 -2.88 9.92 11.82
C GLY A 114 -1.83 8.93 12.33
N PHE A 115 -2.21 7.94 13.14
CA PHE A 115 -1.33 6.92 13.74
C PHE A 115 -0.11 7.45 14.51
N ASN A 116 -0.08 8.74 14.87
CA ASN A 116 0.87 9.28 15.84
C ASN A 116 0.29 9.11 17.26
N HIS A 117 0.14 7.84 17.67
CA HIS A 117 -0.55 7.45 18.90
C HIS A 117 0.15 7.96 20.17
N ALA A 118 1.49 8.08 20.15
CA ALA A 118 2.23 8.64 21.27
C ALA A 118 1.87 10.12 21.52
N GLU A 119 1.81 10.93 20.44
CA GLU A 119 1.42 12.33 20.54
C GLU A 119 -0.09 12.48 20.80
N ALA A 120 -0.92 11.56 20.27
CA ALA A 120 -2.33 11.49 20.60
C ALA A 120 -2.55 11.27 22.11
N ALA A 121 -1.82 10.34 22.73
CA ALA A 121 -1.88 10.09 24.17
C ALA A 121 -1.50 11.34 24.98
N ARG A 122 -0.46 12.07 24.56
CA ARG A 122 -0.09 13.35 25.18
C ARG A 122 -1.20 14.40 25.05
N ALA A 123 -1.87 14.46 23.90
CA ALA A 123 -2.99 15.38 23.69
C ALA A 123 -4.20 15.00 24.56
N PHE A 124 -4.56 13.72 24.68
CA PHE A 124 -5.64 13.29 25.57
C PHE A 124 -5.33 13.57 27.05
N ARG A 125 -4.10 13.32 27.50
CA ARG A 125 -3.65 13.70 28.86
C ARG A 125 -3.69 15.21 29.09
N ALA A 126 -3.40 16.01 28.07
CA ALA A 126 -3.58 17.46 28.15
C ALA A 126 -5.06 17.85 28.28
N ALA A 127 -5.96 17.18 27.56
CA ALA A 127 -7.39 17.39 27.73
C ALA A 127 -7.87 17.04 29.15
N GLN A 128 -7.39 15.92 29.71
CA GLN A 128 -7.64 15.52 31.11
C GLN A 128 -7.08 16.54 32.12
N HIS A 129 -5.93 17.15 31.84
CA HIS A 129 -5.37 18.20 32.69
C HIS A 129 -6.29 19.42 32.79
N TYR A 130 -6.91 19.83 31.67
CA TYR A 130 -7.84 20.96 31.64
C TYR A 130 -9.25 20.62 32.14
N ASP A 131 -9.68 19.38 31.97
CA ASP A 131 -10.93 18.87 32.53
C ASP A 131 -10.76 17.45 33.11
N PRO A 132 -10.44 17.33 34.41
CA PRO A 132 -10.29 16.02 35.07
C PRO A 132 -11.60 15.22 35.19
N GLN A 133 -12.75 15.82 34.84
CA GLN A 133 -14.06 15.15 34.83
C GLN A 133 -14.47 14.71 33.41
N CYS A 134 -13.67 15.00 32.38
CA CYS A 134 -13.92 14.61 31.01
C CYS A 134 -13.72 13.09 30.82
N ALA A 135 -14.80 12.31 30.93
CA ALA A 135 -14.76 10.85 30.80
C ALA A 135 -14.17 10.39 29.45
N ILE A 136 -14.59 11.02 28.35
CA ILE A 136 -14.13 10.67 27.00
C ILE A 136 -12.65 11.03 26.77
N CYS A 137 -12.09 11.98 27.52
CA CYS A 137 -10.66 12.31 27.45
C CYS A 137 -9.78 11.18 28.02
N TYR A 138 -10.28 10.44 29.02
CA TYR A 138 -9.64 9.21 29.51
C TYR A 138 -9.83 8.03 28.56
N TRP A 139 -11.01 7.93 27.92
CA TRP A 139 -11.23 6.96 26.84
C TRP A 139 -10.24 7.13 25.69
N GLY A 140 -9.96 8.36 25.28
CA GLY A 140 -9.04 8.63 24.18
C GLY A 140 -7.61 8.16 24.48
N GLU A 141 -7.14 8.37 25.71
CA GLU A 141 -5.85 7.81 26.14
C GLU A 141 -5.89 6.28 26.14
N ALA A 142 -6.95 5.67 26.67
CA ALA A 142 -7.07 4.21 26.66
C ALA A 142 -7.01 3.67 25.23
N LEU A 143 -7.79 4.25 24.30
CA LEU A 143 -7.86 3.85 22.89
C LEU A 143 -6.48 3.76 22.23
N VAL A 144 -5.66 4.81 22.31
CA VAL A 144 -4.37 4.91 21.60
C VAL A 144 -3.23 4.14 22.28
N LEU A 145 -3.46 3.63 23.48
CA LEU A 145 -2.54 2.72 24.15
C LEU A 145 -2.82 1.25 23.80
N GLY A 146 -3.93 0.96 23.11
CA GLY A 146 -4.23 -0.35 22.56
C GLY A 146 -3.41 -0.71 21.32
N PRO A 147 -3.65 -1.91 20.77
CA PRO A 147 -3.13 -2.25 19.45
C PRO A 147 -3.78 -1.37 18.36
N ASN A 148 -3.21 -1.43 17.17
CA ASN A 148 -3.84 -1.00 15.92
C ASN A 148 -3.35 -1.91 14.79
N ILE A 149 -3.84 -1.68 13.57
CA ILE A 149 -3.50 -2.50 12.39
C ILE A 149 -1.99 -2.64 12.10
N ASN A 150 -1.16 -1.68 12.55
CA ASN A 150 0.27 -1.61 12.25
C ASN A 150 1.16 -1.92 13.46
N ALA A 151 0.62 -1.91 14.67
CA ALA A 151 1.40 -2.12 15.89
C ALA A 151 0.61 -2.95 16.91
N PRO A 152 1.25 -3.96 17.54
CA PRO A 152 0.62 -4.68 18.64
C PRO A 152 0.43 -3.76 19.85
N MET A 153 -0.25 -4.27 20.87
CA MET A 153 -0.19 -3.67 22.19
C MET A 153 1.16 -3.96 22.85
N PHE A 154 1.86 -2.92 23.32
CA PHE A 154 3.10 -3.07 24.07
C PHE A 154 2.81 -3.44 25.54
N PRO A 155 3.61 -4.33 26.18
CA PRO A 155 3.36 -4.74 27.56
C PRO A 155 3.34 -3.60 28.57
N ASP A 156 4.18 -2.57 28.39
CA ASP A 156 4.25 -1.39 29.27
C ASP A 156 3.03 -0.47 29.12
N ALA A 157 2.28 -0.58 28.03
CA ALA A 157 1.05 0.17 27.79
C ALA A 157 -0.18 -0.43 28.49
N VAL A 158 -0.11 -1.69 28.96
CA VAL A 158 -1.25 -2.42 29.57
C VAL A 158 -1.79 -1.71 30.81
N GLU A 159 -0.94 -1.50 31.81
CA GLU A 159 -1.37 -0.89 33.08
C GLU A 159 -1.94 0.53 32.87
N PRO A 160 -1.26 1.44 32.11
CA PRO A 160 -1.82 2.75 31.79
C PRO A 160 -3.15 2.68 31.03
N ALA A 161 -3.31 1.77 30.05
CA ALA A 161 -4.55 1.63 29.30
C ALA A 161 -5.72 1.16 30.19
N VAL A 162 -5.48 0.17 31.06
CA VAL A 162 -6.47 -0.30 32.04
C VAL A 162 -6.86 0.81 33.01
N ALA A 163 -5.89 1.58 33.51
CA ALA A 163 -6.15 2.69 34.42
C ALA A 163 -7.00 3.78 33.75
N ALA A 164 -6.66 4.18 32.52
CA ALA A 164 -7.41 5.17 31.75
C ALA A 164 -8.84 4.68 31.45
N ALA A 165 -9.00 3.42 31.02
CA ALA A 165 -10.32 2.83 30.77
C ALA A 165 -11.20 2.79 32.03
N LYS A 166 -10.65 2.36 33.18
CA LYS A 166 -11.37 2.37 34.46
C LYS A 166 -11.78 3.77 34.88
N LYS A 167 -10.91 4.76 34.69
CA LYS A 167 -11.21 6.16 35.01
C LYS A 167 -12.33 6.71 34.11
N ALA A 168 -12.30 6.39 32.81
CA ALA A 168 -13.35 6.75 31.87
C ALA A 168 -14.71 6.18 32.30
N VAL A 169 -14.77 4.90 32.67
CA VAL A 169 -15.99 4.24 33.18
C VAL A 169 -16.52 4.92 34.45
N ALA A 170 -15.63 5.24 35.40
CA ALA A 170 -16.02 5.89 36.66
C ALA A 170 -16.64 7.28 36.46
N LEU A 171 -16.30 7.97 35.37
CA LEU A 171 -16.81 9.30 35.02
C LEU A 171 -17.96 9.26 34.00
N ALA A 172 -18.30 8.10 33.43
CA ALA A 172 -19.20 7.99 32.28
C ALA A 172 -20.63 8.49 32.54
N ALA A 173 -21.07 8.56 33.80
CA ALA A 173 -22.43 8.99 34.15
C ALA A 173 -22.75 10.43 33.71
N SER A 174 -21.76 11.32 33.58
CA SER A 174 -21.92 12.68 33.10
C SER A 174 -21.69 12.84 31.59
N ALA A 175 -21.28 11.76 30.90
CA ALA A 175 -20.99 11.75 29.48
C ALA A 175 -22.28 11.62 28.64
N THR A 176 -22.21 11.97 27.36
CA THR A 176 -23.35 11.77 26.44
C THR A 176 -23.58 10.28 26.15
N PRO A 177 -24.78 9.85 25.70
CA PRO A 177 -25.02 8.44 25.34
C PRO A 177 -24.01 7.88 24.31
N ALA A 178 -23.59 8.69 23.35
CA ALA A 178 -22.60 8.29 22.35
C ALA A 178 -21.21 8.07 22.98
N GLU A 179 -20.78 8.96 23.87
CA GLU A 179 -19.54 8.81 24.63
C GLU A 179 -19.60 7.59 25.56
N GLN A 180 -20.72 7.37 26.24
CA GLN A 180 -20.92 6.20 27.11
C GLN A 180 -20.79 4.88 26.34
N ALA A 181 -21.28 4.81 25.09
CA ALA A 181 -21.12 3.63 24.25
C ALA A 181 -19.65 3.35 23.90
N LEU A 182 -18.89 4.39 23.54
CA LEU A 182 -17.45 4.28 23.28
C LEU A 182 -16.66 3.87 24.53
N ILE A 183 -17.00 4.45 25.69
CA ILE A 183 -16.39 4.10 26.99
C ILE A 183 -16.70 2.65 27.36
N LYS A 184 -17.96 2.20 27.17
CA LYS A 184 -18.35 0.81 27.40
C LYS A 184 -17.54 -0.14 26.53
N ALA A 185 -17.34 0.20 25.26
CA ALA A 185 -16.57 -0.62 24.33
C ALA A 185 -15.09 -0.70 24.72
N VAL A 186 -14.41 0.44 24.95
CA VAL A 186 -12.97 0.42 25.30
C VAL A 186 -12.70 -0.32 26.62
N ALA A 187 -13.67 -0.34 27.54
CA ALA A 187 -13.56 -1.09 28.80
C ALA A 187 -13.46 -2.61 28.58
N GLN A 188 -13.92 -3.14 27.44
CA GLN A 188 -13.78 -4.56 27.08
C GLN A 188 -12.41 -4.88 26.46
N ARG A 189 -11.64 -3.86 26.03
CA ARG A 189 -10.39 -4.03 25.27
C ARG A 189 -9.20 -4.48 26.13
N TYR A 190 -9.31 -4.35 27.46
CA TYR A 190 -8.20 -4.53 28.38
C TYR A 190 -8.55 -5.37 29.61
N GLN A 191 -7.55 -6.12 30.07
CA GLN A 191 -7.55 -6.87 31.32
C GLN A 191 -6.19 -6.68 32.02
N SER A 192 -6.18 -6.63 33.35
CA SER A 192 -4.96 -6.69 34.16
C SER A 192 -5.07 -7.83 35.18
N PRO A 193 -4.08 -8.77 35.22
CA PRO A 193 -2.94 -8.87 34.33
C PRO A 193 -3.36 -9.16 32.87
N ALA A 194 -2.57 -8.72 31.89
CA ALA A 194 -2.87 -8.99 30.48
C ALA A 194 -2.76 -10.50 30.17
N PRO A 195 -3.69 -11.06 29.38
CA PRO A 195 -3.58 -12.44 28.93
C PRO A 195 -2.45 -12.61 27.92
N ALA A 196 -1.92 -13.83 27.82
CA ALA A 196 -0.91 -14.17 26.81
C ALA A 196 -1.49 -14.11 25.39
N ASP A 197 -2.75 -14.53 25.21
CA ASP A 197 -3.52 -14.38 23.98
C ASP A 197 -4.54 -13.25 24.15
N ARG A 198 -4.44 -12.23 23.28
CA ARG A 198 -5.32 -11.06 23.28
C ARG A 198 -6.55 -11.24 22.37
N ALA A 199 -6.58 -12.24 21.49
CA ALA A 199 -7.65 -12.39 20.51
C ALA A 199 -9.08 -12.37 21.13
N PRO A 200 -9.32 -12.93 22.34
CA PRO A 200 -10.61 -12.78 23.02
C PRO A 200 -10.95 -11.33 23.42
N LEU A 201 -9.97 -10.53 23.85
CA LEU A 201 -10.17 -9.12 24.21
C LEU A 201 -10.44 -8.26 22.99
N ASP A 202 -9.68 -8.49 21.90
CA ASP A 202 -9.85 -7.74 20.67
C ASP A 202 -11.22 -8.04 20.04
N ARG A 203 -11.69 -9.30 20.12
CA ARG A 203 -13.07 -9.68 19.77
C ARG A 203 -14.12 -9.01 20.67
N ALA A 204 -13.93 -8.99 21.98
CA ALA A 204 -14.87 -8.36 22.90
C ALA A 204 -15.01 -6.85 22.65
N TYR A 205 -13.90 -6.17 22.33
CA TYR A 205 -13.91 -4.76 21.90
C TYR A 205 -14.68 -4.58 20.59
N ALA A 206 -14.40 -5.38 19.57
CA ALA A 206 -15.08 -5.32 18.28
C ALA A 206 -16.60 -5.60 18.39
N ASP A 207 -17.00 -6.55 19.22
CA ASP A 207 -18.41 -6.86 19.48
C ASP A 207 -19.10 -5.70 20.20
N ALA A 208 -18.45 -5.08 21.20
CA ALA A 208 -18.99 -3.91 21.87
C ALA A 208 -19.06 -2.66 20.95
N MET A 209 -18.10 -2.50 20.05
CA MET A 209 -18.15 -1.47 18.99
C MET A 209 -19.25 -1.76 17.97
N THR A 210 -19.57 -3.03 17.70
CA THR A 210 -20.72 -3.42 16.88
C THR A 210 -22.03 -2.97 17.52
N GLU A 211 -22.17 -3.14 18.84
CA GLU A 211 -23.33 -2.62 19.58
C GLU A 211 -23.42 -1.08 19.50
N ALA A 212 -22.29 -0.39 19.68
CA ALA A 212 -22.24 1.07 19.59
C ALA A 212 -22.62 1.57 18.19
N ALA A 213 -22.10 0.94 17.13
CA ALA A 213 -22.43 1.28 15.75
C ALA A 213 -23.92 1.08 15.44
N ARG A 214 -24.55 0.03 15.98
CA ARG A 214 -26.00 -0.19 15.84
C ARG A 214 -26.84 0.84 16.59
N ALA A 215 -26.40 1.25 17.77
CA ALA A 215 -27.10 2.27 18.57
C ALA A 215 -26.96 3.68 17.96
N PHE A 216 -25.87 3.95 17.24
CA PHE A 216 -25.56 5.25 16.65
C PHE A 216 -25.21 5.15 15.15
N PRO A 217 -26.15 4.74 14.28
CA PRO A 217 -25.87 4.46 12.87
C PRO A 217 -25.43 5.69 12.07
N ASN A 218 -25.80 6.89 12.52
CA ASN A 218 -25.51 8.17 11.86
C ASN A 218 -24.37 8.95 12.56
N ASN A 219 -23.67 8.36 13.53
CA ASN A 219 -22.50 8.98 14.13
C ASN A 219 -21.24 8.48 13.43
N ASP A 220 -20.65 9.32 12.57
CA ASP A 220 -19.55 8.87 11.71
C ASP A 220 -18.29 8.47 12.48
N THR A 221 -17.96 9.17 13.57
CA THR A 221 -16.81 8.79 14.39
C THR A 221 -17.00 7.41 15.01
N ILE A 222 -18.21 7.08 15.49
CA ILE A 222 -18.52 5.73 16.01
C ILE A 222 -18.44 4.69 14.89
N GLN A 223 -18.98 4.97 13.70
CA GLN A 223 -18.92 4.04 12.56
C GLN A 223 -17.48 3.78 12.10
N VAL A 224 -16.64 4.82 12.07
CA VAL A 224 -15.21 4.72 11.70
C VAL A 224 -14.42 3.92 12.74
N LEU A 225 -14.64 4.16 14.04
CA LEU A 225 -14.02 3.39 15.12
C LEU A 225 -14.51 1.93 15.14
N PHE A 226 -15.77 1.70 14.75
CA PHE A 226 -16.28 0.35 14.55
C PHE A 226 -15.54 -0.36 13.42
N ALA A 227 -15.36 0.29 12.28
CA ALA A 227 -14.55 -0.27 11.19
C ALA A 227 -13.12 -0.60 11.66
N GLU A 228 -12.45 0.30 12.37
CA GLU A 228 -11.11 0.05 12.94
C GLU A 228 -11.09 -1.15 13.89
N SER A 229 -12.10 -1.29 14.76
CA SER A 229 -12.18 -2.44 15.67
C SER A 229 -12.30 -3.78 14.93
N LEU A 230 -12.91 -3.79 13.73
CA LEU A 230 -12.96 -4.97 12.86
C LEU A 230 -11.63 -5.19 12.14
N MET A 231 -10.94 -4.12 11.75
CA MET A 231 -9.62 -4.18 11.13
C MET A 231 -8.60 -4.88 12.05
N ASP A 232 -8.69 -4.63 13.36
CA ASP A 232 -7.80 -5.20 14.38
C ASP A 232 -8.00 -6.72 14.60
N LEU A 233 -9.14 -7.30 14.16
CA LEU A 233 -9.37 -8.75 14.27
C LEU A 233 -8.56 -9.56 13.26
N SER A 234 -8.14 -8.93 12.16
CA SER A 234 -7.34 -9.55 11.10
C SER A 234 -6.46 -8.50 10.43
N PRO A 235 -5.48 -7.92 11.14
CA PRO A 235 -4.64 -6.85 10.60
C PRO A 235 -4.02 -7.28 9.27
N TRP A 236 -4.16 -6.45 8.24
CA TRP A 236 -3.64 -6.70 6.89
C TRP A 236 -4.25 -7.91 6.13
N ASP A 237 -5.14 -8.69 6.74
CA ASP A 237 -5.71 -9.92 6.15
C ASP A 237 -7.20 -9.79 5.79
N TYR A 238 -7.54 -8.77 5.03
CA TYR A 238 -8.95 -8.43 4.73
C TYR A 238 -9.56 -9.19 3.56
N TRP A 239 -8.74 -9.69 2.62
CA TRP A 239 -9.21 -10.26 1.37
C TRP A 239 -8.66 -11.66 1.13
N GLU A 240 -9.43 -12.50 0.45
CA GLU A 240 -8.96 -13.76 -0.13
C GLU A 240 -7.82 -13.53 -1.14
N ALA A 241 -7.17 -14.62 -1.56
CA ALA A 241 -6.10 -14.56 -2.55
C ALA A 241 -6.50 -13.71 -3.77
N ALA A 242 -5.53 -12.93 -4.26
CA ALA A 242 -5.68 -11.94 -5.32
C ALA A 242 -6.70 -10.81 -5.05
N GLY A 243 -7.16 -10.63 -3.81
CA GLY A 243 -8.07 -9.56 -3.44
C GLY A 243 -9.54 -9.83 -3.79
N SER A 244 -9.89 -11.08 -4.09
CA SER A 244 -11.10 -11.44 -4.83
C SER A 244 -12.40 -11.37 -4.04
N ARG A 245 -12.38 -11.73 -2.75
CA ARG A 245 -13.54 -11.65 -1.86
C ARG A 245 -13.14 -11.17 -0.46
N PRO A 246 -14.00 -10.40 0.23
CA PRO A 246 -13.75 -10.01 1.61
C PRO A 246 -13.80 -11.23 2.53
N LYS A 247 -12.81 -11.35 3.43
CA LYS A 247 -12.76 -12.36 4.50
C LYS A 247 -13.62 -11.94 5.69
N ASN A 248 -14.07 -12.90 6.49
CA ASN A 248 -14.64 -12.67 7.83
C ASN A 248 -15.66 -11.51 7.85
N ARG A 249 -15.37 -10.45 8.62
CA ARG A 249 -16.20 -9.24 8.77
C ARG A 249 -15.73 -8.06 7.91
N THR A 250 -14.81 -8.27 6.96
CA THR A 250 -14.31 -7.22 6.06
C THR A 250 -15.44 -6.53 5.29
N ALA A 251 -16.46 -7.27 4.83
CA ALA A 251 -17.58 -6.67 4.12
C ALA A 251 -18.38 -5.68 5.00
N GLU A 252 -18.54 -5.97 6.29
CA GLU A 252 -19.25 -5.11 7.24
C GLU A 252 -18.44 -3.84 7.55
N MET A 253 -17.12 -3.99 7.70
CA MET A 253 -16.17 -2.89 7.86
C MET A 253 -16.18 -1.95 6.64
N VAL A 254 -16.08 -2.50 5.42
CA VAL A 254 -16.12 -1.72 4.18
C VAL A 254 -17.45 -0.97 4.04
N ASP A 255 -18.58 -1.64 4.30
CA ASP A 255 -19.92 -1.03 4.24
C ASP A 255 -20.11 0.09 5.29
N ALA A 256 -19.52 -0.04 6.48
CA ALA A 256 -19.51 1.05 7.47
C ALA A 256 -18.73 2.27 6.98
N LEU A 257 -17.54 2.06 6.40
CA LEU A 257 -16.71 3.14 5.85
C LEU A 257 -17.38 3.82 4.64
N GLU A 258 -17.91 3.05 3.69
CA GLU A 258 -18.59 3.58 2.50
C GLU A 258 -19.79 4.45 2.89
N ARG A 259 -20.62 4.02 3.85
CA ARG A 259 -21.74 4.83 4.34
C ARG A 259 -21.33 6.12 5.03
N VAL A 260 -20.19 6.13 5.74
CA VAL A 260 -19.64 7.37 6.29
C VAL A 260 -19.19 8.29 5.15
N LEU A 261 -18.48 7.76 4.16
CA LEU A 261 -17.95 8.53 3.03
C LEU A 261 -19.04 9.07 2.11
N GLU A 262 -20.18 8.37 1.98
CA GLU A 262 -21.35 8.88 1.28
C GLU A 262 -21.95 10.12 1.97
N ARG A 263 -21.98 10.15 3.30
CA ARG A 263 -22.51 11.29 4.07
C ARG A 263 -21.49 12.42 4.20
N HIS A 264 -20.26 12.06 4.56
CA HIS A 264 -19.15 12.95 4.87
C HIS A 264 -17.89 12.54 4.09
N PRO A 265 -17.83 12.87 2.79
CA PRO A 265 -16.74 12.46 1.88
C PRO A 265 -15.37 13.07 2.20
N ASN A 266 -15.28 13.89 3.25
CA ASN A 266 -14.03 14.50 3.73
C ASN A 266 -13.70 14.09 5.18
N HIS A 267 -14.18 12.92 5.64
CA HIS A 267 -13.88 12.44 6.99
C HIS A 267 -12.52 11.73 7.00
N PRO A 268 -11.44 12.31 7.59
CA PRO A 268 -10.07 11.80 7.41
C PRO A 268 -9.85 10.39 7.97
N GLY A 269 -10.51 10.04 9.07
CA GLY A 269 -10.44 8.66 9.58
C GLY A 269 -11.13 7.64 8.68
N ALA A 270 -12.17 8.05 7.95
CA ALA A 270 -12.88 7.16 7.03
C ALA A 270 -12.07 6.98 5.74
N ASP A 271 -11.55 8.10 5.19
CA ASP A 271 -10.65 8.07 4.03
C ASP A 271 -9.43 7.18 4.30
N HIS A 272 -8.79 7.36 5.46
CA HIS A 272 -7.62 6.58 5.87
C HIS A 272 -7.91 5.08 5.97
N TYR A 273 -8.91 4.68 6.76
CA TYR A 273 -9.22 3.27 6.93
C TYR A 273 -9.80 2.63 5.66
N TYR A 274 -10.46 3.41 4.80
CA TYR A 274 -10.92 2.91 3.51
C TYR A 274 -9.76 2.64 2.54
N ILE A 275 -8.70 3.46 2.55
CA ILE A 275 -7.47 3.17 1.81
C ILE A 275 -6.88 1.82 2.23
N HIS A 276 -6.69 1.60 3.54
CA HIS A 276 -6.17 0.34 4.05
C HIS A 276 -7.11 -0.85 3.79
N ALA A 277 -8.42 -0.64 3.90
CA ALA A 277 -9.40 -1.69 3.61
C ALA A 277 -9.36 -2.12 2.14
N MET A 278 -9.10 -1.19 1.22
CA MET A 278 -9.25 -1.44 -0.22
C MET A 278 -7.93 -1.76 -0.94
N GLU A 279 -6.77 -1.42 -0.39
CA GLU A 279 -5.47 -1.51 -1.09
C GLU A 279 -5.14 -2.92 -1.59
N ALA A 280 -5.46 -3.95 -0.80
CA ALA A 280 -5.23 -5.36 -1.14
C ALA A 280 -6.32 -5.99 -2.01
N SER A 281 -7.43 -5.28 -2.26
CA SER A 281 -8.58 -5.78 -3.03
C SER A 281 -8.29 -5.83 -4.54
N THR A 282 -9.22 -6.42 -5.32
CA THR A 282 -9.25 -6.29 -6.79
C THR A 282 -9.75 -4.92 -7.27
N HIS A 283 -10.26 -4.07 -6.37
CA HIS A 283 -10.83 -2.75 -6.68
C HIS A 283 -10.23 -1.62 -5.84
N PRO A 284 -8.89 -1.46 -5.80
CA PRO A 284 -8.27 -0.36 -5.07
C PRO A 284 -8.65 1.02 -5.64
N ASP A 285 -9.11 1.06 -6.90
CA ASP A 285 -9.60 2.26 -7.57
C ASP A 285 -10.83 2.89 -6.89
N LYS A 286 -11.64 2.10 -6.17
CA LYS A 286 -12.76 2.67 -5.36
C LYS A 286 -12.27 3.66 -4.31
N ALA A 287 -11.06 3.48 -3.77
CA ALA A 287 -10.48 4.36 -2.77
C ALA A 287 -9.78 5.61 -3.37
N LEU A 288 -9.61 5.67 -4.70
CA LEU A 288 -8.85 6.75 -5.35
C LEU A 288 -9.43 8.17 -5.11
N PRO A 289 -10.76 8.41 -5.15
CA PRO A 289 -11.31 9.73 -4.85
C PRO A 289 -10.96 10.23 -3.45
N TYR A 290 -10.98 9.33 -2.46
CA TYR A 290 -10.69 9.60 -1.05
C TYR A 290 -9.19 9.77 -0.79
N ALA A 291 -8.35 8.94 -1.42
CA ALA A 291 -6.89 9.09 -1.44
C ALA A 291 -6.47 10.50 -1.92
N ARG A 292 -7.16 11.06 -2.92
CA ARG A 292 -6.87 12.42 -3.43
C ARG A 292 -7.19 13.55 -2.46
N LEU A 293 -7.96 13.28 -1.41
CA LEU A 293 -8.41 14.25 -0.43
C LEU A 293 -7.59 14.19 0.87
N LEU A 294 -7.27 12.98 1.35
CA LEU A 294 -6.73 12.73 2.68
C LEU A 294 -5.52 13.60 3.06
N ALA A 295 -4.50 13.68 2.20
CA ALA A 295 -3.29 14.46 2.48
C ALA A 295 -3.58 15.96 2.76
N LYS A 296 -4.63 16.51 2.14
CA LYS A 296 -5.03 17.93 2.31
C LYS A 296 -5.87 18.14 3.57
N GLN A 297 -6.49 17.09 4.10
CA GLN A 297 -7.38 17.19 5.26
C GLN A 297 -6.58 17.35 6.55
N ILE A 298 -5.44 16.66 6.70
CA ILE A 298 -4.57 16.73 7.89
C ILE A 298 -3.10 16.86 7.43
N PRO A 299 -2.70 18.00 6.82
CA PRO A 299 -1.39 18.15 6.19
C PRO A 299 -0.21 18.14 7.17
N GLY A 300 -0.45 18.30 8.47
CA GLY A 300 0.55 18.20 9.54
C GLY A 300 0.82 16.78 10.03
N ALA A 301 0.09 15.77 9.54
CA ALA A 301 0.30 14.36 9.90
C ALA A 301 0.98 13.62 8.74
N GLY A 302 2.29 13.39 8.84
CA GLY A 302 3.07 12.78 7.75
C GLY A 302 2.51 11.44 7.28
N HIS A 303 2.03 10.60 8.21
CA HIS A 303 1.36 9.34 7.85
C HIS A 303 0.12 9.56 6.96
N LEU A 304 -0.76 10.53 7.26
CA LEU A 304 -1.94 10.79 6.42
C LEU A 304 -1.58 11.44 5.07
N VAL A 305 -0.47 12.16 5.00
CA VAL A 305 0.10 12.65 3.73
C VAL A 305 0.70 11.50 2.91
N HIS A 306 1.21 10.47 3.57
CA HIS A 306 1.74 9.25 2.95
C HIS A 306 0.64 8.34 2.38
N MET A 307 -0.42 8.09 3.15
CA MET A 307 -1.45 7.09 2.85
C MET A 307 -2.02 7.07 1.42
N PRO A 308 -2.26 8.22 0.75
CA PRO A 308 -2.71 8.21 -0.65
C PRO A 308 -1.82 7.39 -1.59
N SER A 309 -0.52 7.32 -1.28
CA SER A 309 0.47 6.62 -2.09
C SER A 309 0.22 5.11 -2.21
N HIS A 310 -0.46 4.49 -1.24
CA HIS A 310 -0.84 3.08 -1.30
C HIS A 310 -1.76 2.83 -2.50
N ILE A 311 -2.82 3.65 -2.64
CA ILE A 311 -3.74 3.55 -3.78
C ILE A 311 -3.06 4.01 -5.07
N TYR A 312 -2.34 5.13 -5.04
CA TYR A 312 -1.64 5.64 -6.22
C TYR A 312 -0.68 4.59 -6.80
N TYR A 313 0.09 3.91 -5.96
CA TYR A 313 0.99 2.85 -6.39
C TYR A 313 0.21 1.68 -7.01
N ARG A 314 -0.87 1.22 -6.36
CA ARG A 314 -1.72 0.13 -6.84
C ARG A 314 -2.38 0.41 -8.19
N VAL A 315 -2.77 1.65 -8.46
CA VAL A 315 -3.37 2.06 -9.73
C VAL A 315 -2.37 2.59 -10.76
N GLY A 316 -1.07 2.50 -10.48
CA GLY A 316 0.00 2.88 -11.41
C GLY A 316 0.23 4.39 -11.56
N LEU A 317 -0.20 5.18 -10.59
CA LEU A 317 0.08 6.62 -10.46
C LEU A 317 1.40 6.84 -9.71
N TYR A 318 2.49 6.24 -10.20
CA TYR A 318 3.79 6.23 -9.51
C TYR A 318 4.37 7.63 -9.25
N LYS A 319 4.08 8.60 -10.13
CA LYS A 319 4.47 10.00 -9.91
C LYS A 319 3.77 10.63 -8.70
N ASP A 320 2.47 10.38 -8.57
CA ASP A 320 1.67 10.89 -7.47
C ASP A 320 2.06 10.19 -6.16
N ALA A 321 2.30 8.87 -6.21
CA ALA A 321 2.85 8.11 -5.09
C ALA A 321 4.20 8.66 -4.63
N LEU A 322 5.13 8.90 -5.56
CA LEU A 322 6.43 9.51 -5.29
C LEU A 322 6.29 10.87 -4.61
N GLN A 323 5.48 11.78 -5.17
CA GLN A 323 5.33 13.13 -4.63
C GLN A 323 4.70 13.12 -3.23
N SER A 324 3.62 12.34 -3.02
CA SER A 324 2.95 12.23 -1.72
C SER A 324 3.93 11.83 -0.61
N ASN A 325 4.87 10.95 -0.93
CA ASN A 325 5.88 10.48 0.01
C ASN A 325 7.00 11.47 0.29
N LEU A 326 7.44 12.22 -0.73
CA LEU A 326 8.37 13.33 -0.52
C LEU A 326 7.77 14.39 0.41
N ASP A 327 6.48 14.68 0.21
CA ASP A 327 5.73 15.61 1.05
C ASP A 327 5.58 15.07 2.48
N ALA A 328 5.25 13.78 2.64
CA ALA A 328 5.14 13.13 3.95
C ALA A 328 6.47 13.14 4.74
N ILE A 329 7.59 12.84 4.07
CA ILE A 329 8.94 12.93 4.65
C ILE A 329 9.22 14.35 5.15
N ALA A 330 8.90 15.37 4.36
CA ALA A 330 9.13 16.76 4.74
C ALA A 330 8.27 17.17 5.96
N VAL A 331 7.04 16.68 6.05
CA VAL A 331 6.15 16.89 7.22
C VAL A 331 6.75 16.24 8.47
N ASP A 332 7.18 14.98 8.37
CA ASP A 332 7.76 14.23 9.49
C ASP A 332 9.08 14.85 9.96
N GLU A 333 9.99 15.22 9.05
CA GLU A 333 11.26 15.87 9.41
C GLU A 333 11.03 17.23 10.11
N LYS A 334 10.03 18.01 9.66
CA LYS A 334 9.62 19.25 10.34
C LYS A 334 9.06 18.96 11.73
N TYR A 335 8.25 17.92 11.90
CA TYR A 335 7.71 17.49 13.19
C TYR A 335 8.85 17.07 14.14
N PHE A 336 9.78 16.23 13.69
CA PHE A 336 10.92 15.76 14.49
C PHE A 336 11.86 16.88 14.93
N GLY A 337 11.95 17.97 14.15
CA GLY A 337 12.71 19.16 14.54
C GLY A 337 12.06 20.00 15.65
N ARG A 338 10.79 19.75 15.99
CA ARG A 338 10.00 20.57 16.92
C ARG A 338 9.40 19.78 18.08
N SER A 339 9.35 18.46 17.98
CA SER A 339 8.67 17.59 18.93
C SER A 339 9.41 16.27 19.04
N ASP A 340 9.41 15.71 20.25
CA ASP A 340 9.84 14.33 20.44
C ASP A 340 8.87 13.39 19.71
N SER A 341 9.40 12.29 19.21
CA SER A 341 8.60 11.25 18.56
C SER A 341 9.01 9.92 19.13
N ASP A 342 8.05 9.02 19.25
CA ASP A 342 8.31 7.70 19.79
C ASP A 342 9.06 6.80 18.78
N PRO A 343 9.70 5.72 19.26
CA PRO A 343 10.48 4.82 18.42
C PRO A 343 9.69 4.16 17.29
N VAL A 344 8.39 3.89 17.48
CA VAL A 344 7.56 3.25 16.43
C VAL A 344 7.38 4.21 15.27
N TYR A 345 7.01 5.47 15.54
CA TYR A 345 6.80 6.44 14.47
C TYR A 345 8.08 6.78 13.72
N LYS A 346 9.19 7.00 14.44
CA LYS A 346 10.50 7.27 13.81
C LYS A 346 11.13 6.05 13.14
N GLY A 347 10.87 4.85 13.64
CA GLY A 347 11.54 3.61 13.24
C GLY A 347 10.75 2.73 12.27
N ALA A 348 9.44 2.95 12.13
CA ALA A 348 8.58 2.20 11.20
C ALA A 348 7.88 3.13 10.20
N TYR A 349 7.04 4.07 10.66
CA TYR A 349 6.26 4.92 9.77
C TYR A 349 7.12 5.84 8.90
N TYR A 350 8.12 6.51 9.47
CA TYR A 350 8.98 7.40 8.69
C TYR A 350 9.85 6.65 7.65
N PRO A 351 10.51 5.53 7.98
CA PRO A 351 11.19 4.69 6.99
C PRO A 351 10.25 4.17 5.89
N HIS A 352 8.98 3.88 6.20
CA HIS A 352 7.99 3.47 5.22
C HIS A 352 7.77 4.51 4.12
N ASN A 353 7.68 5.79 4.49
CA ASN A 353 7.56 6.88 3.52
C ASN A 353 8.80 6.92 2.59
N ILE A 354 10.00 6.72 3.13
CA ILE A 354 11.24 6.66 2.34
C ILE A 354 11.25 5.45 1.41
N HIS A 355 10.77 4.30 1.90
CA HIS A 355 10.64 3.08 1.12
C HIS A 355 9.71 3.30 -0.08
N PHE A 356 8.59 3.97 0.12
CA PHE A 356 7.68 4.33 -0.95
C PHE A 356 8.24 5.33 -1.98
N VAL A 357 9.03 6.33 -1.56
CA VAL A 357 9.82 7.17 -2.50
C VAL A 357 10.68 6.27 -3.38
N MET A 358 11.45 5.37 -2.75
CA MET A 358 12.39 4.51 -3.46
C MET A 358 11.69 3.63 -4.50
N VAL A 359 10.63 2.89 -4.12
CA VAL A 359 9.94 1.97 -5.05
C VAL A 359 9.15 2.73 -6.12
N SER A 360 8.57 3.89 -5.80
CA SER A 360 7.82 4.70 -6.78
C SER A 360 8.76 5.31 -7.82
N ALA A 361 9.93 5.81 -7.38
CA ALA A 361 10.98 6.28 -8.28
C ALA A 361 11.54 5.13 -9.14
N LEU A 362 11.73 3.94 -8.56
CA LEU A 362 12.16 2.75 -9.30
C LEU A 362 11.17 2.36 -10.40
N MET A 363 9.87 2.28 -10.06
CA MET A 363 8.82 1.99 -11.02
C MET A 363 8.65 3.07 -12.09
N GLY A 364 8.82 4.35 -11.70
CA GLY A 364 8.76 5.49 -12.61
C GLY A 364 10.00 5.66 -13.50
N GLY A 365 11.12 5.00 -13.19
CA GLY A 365 12.37 5.13 -13.93
C GLY A 365 13.26 6.31 -13.50
N ASP A 366 12.94 6.98 -12.39
CA ASP A 366 13.77 8.05 -11.82
C ASP A 366 14.90 7.45 -10.97
N GLY A 367 15.97 7.07 -11.66
CA GLY A 367 17.10 6.38 -11.03
C GLY A 367 17.87 7.20 -10.00
N LYS A 368 17.92 8.53 -10.15
CA LYS A 368 18.62 9.38 -9.18
C LYS A 368 17.86 9.37 -7.85
N THR A 369 16.56 9.66 -7.90
CA THR A 369 15.71 9.66 -6.70
C THR A 369 15.64 8.28 -6.07
N ALA A 370 15.59 7.21 -6.86
CA ALA A 370 15.60 5.83 -6.34
C ALA A 370 16.89 5.50 -5.57
N LEU A 371 18.06 5.89 -6.07
CA LEU A 371 19.34 5.65 -5.39
C LEU A 371 19.52 6.54 -4.15
N ASP A 372 19.11 7.82 -4.22
CA ASP A 372 19.15 8.73 -3.07
C ASP A 372 18.24 8.22 -1.93
N ALA A 373 17.02 7.78 -2.27
CA ALA A 373 16.09 7.18 -1.32
C ALA A 373 16.58 5.83 -0.77
N ALA A 374 17.23 5.00 -1.60
CA ALA A 374 17.85 3.75 -1.15
C ALA A 374 18.92 4.00 -0.08
N ALA A 375 19.81 4.98 -0.30
CA ALA A 375 20.83 5.37 0.67
C ALA A 375 20.22 5.96 1.96
N LYS A 376 19.09 6.69 1.84
CA LYS A 376 18.36 7.22 3.00
C LYS A 376 17.68 6.11 3.80
N LEU A 377 17.06 5.14 3.11
CA LEU A 377 16.36 4.00 3.72
C LEU A 377 17.34 3.09 4.48
N ASP A 378 18.50 2.80 3.88
CA ASP A 378 19.55 1.98 4.50
C ASP A 378 20.02 2.55 5.85
N LYS A 379 20.14 3.88 5.94
CA LYS A 379 20.48 4.59 7.18
C LYS A 379 19.34 4.62 8.19
N ALA A 380 18.09 4.67 7.71
CA ALA A 380 16.91 4.73 8.55
C ALA A 380 16.57 3.37 9.19
N VAL A 381 17.04 2.27 8.60
CA VAL A 381 16.88 0.90 9.11
C VAL A 381 18.25 0.31 9.47
N PRO A 382 18.75 0.55 10.70
CA PRO A 382 20.07 0.06 11.13
C PRO A 382 20.07 -1.46 11.33
N ASN A 383 21.26 -2.10 11.22
CA ASN A 383 21.38 -3.56 11.34
C ASN A 383 20.94 -4.07 12.71
N GLU A 384 21.13 -3.28 13.76
CA GLU A 384 20.70 -3.61 15.12
C GLU A 384 19.18 -3.82 15.23
N ALA A 385 18.38 -3.13 14.40
CA ALA A 385 16.93 -3.29 14.38
C ALA A 385 16.52 -4.68 13.86
N LEU A 386 17.31 -5.29 12.98
CA LEU A 386 17.04 -6.61 12.38
C LEU A 386 17.18 -7.74 13.39
N LYS A 387 18.01 -7.56 14.43
CA LYS A 387 18.16 -8.52 15.54
C LYS A 387 16.89 -8.61 16.37
N ALA A 388 16.23 -7.46 16.60
CA ALA A 388 14.97 -7.40 17.32
C ALA A 388 13.78 -7.79 16.42
N PHE A 389 13.83 -7.40 15.14
CA PHE A 389 12.72 -7.56 14.20
C PHE A 389 13.22 -8.13 12.87
N ALA A 390 13.30 -9.46 12.79
CA ALA A 390 13.71 -10.16 11.57
C ALA A 390 12.78 -9.86 10.37
N SER A 391 11.53 -9.45 10.65
CA SER A 391 10.56 -8.98 9.64
C SER A 391 10.98 -7.72 8.90
N LEU A 392 11.98 -6.97 9.39
CA LEU A 392 12.53 -5.79 8.70
C LEU A 392 13.54 -6.13 7.59
N GLN A 393 13.98 -7.39 7.48
CA GLN A 393 14.97 -7.77 6.47
C GLN A 393 14.53 -7.46 5.02
N PRO A 394 13.28 -7.65 4.58
CA PRO A 394 12.85 -7.21 3.25
C PRO A 394 13.07 -5.71 2.99
N VAL A 395 12.76 -4.85 3.96
CA VAL A 395 12.97 -3.40 3.86
C VAL A 395 14.47 -3.07 3.84
N LYS A 396 15.26 -3.75 4.67
CA LYS A 396 16.72 -3.60 4.67
C LYS A 396 17.36 -4.04 3.35
N SER A 397 16.81 -5.07 2.71
CA SER A 397 17.27 -5.54 1.41
C SER A 397 16.80 -4.66 0.24
N ALA A 398 15.85 -3.76 0.47
CA ALA A 398 15.22 -2.96 -0.56
C ALA A 398 16.20 -2.11 -1.41
N PRO A 399 17.25 -1.48 -0.84
CA PRO A 399 18.27 -0.75 -1.59
C PRO A 399 18.93 -1.53 -2.73
N TYR A 400 19.10 -2.86 -2.60
CA TYR A 400 19.70 -3.70 -3.62
C TYR A 400 18.93 -3.67 -4.94
N PHE A 401 17.60 -3.55 -4.90
CA PHE A 401 16.78 -3.44 -6.12
C PHE A 401 17.05 -2.14 -6.88
N SER A 402 17.17 -1.01 -6.18
CA SER A 402 17.52 0.28 -6.80
C SER A 402 18.91 0.24 -7.42
N HIS A 403 19.87 -0.37 -6.73
CA HIS A 403 21.20 -0.60 -7.28
C HIS A 403 21.14 -1.48 -8.54
N VAL A 404 20.47 -2.62 -8.49
CA VAL A 404 20.33 -3.52 -9.64
C VAL A 404 19.69 -2.79 -10.83
N GLN A 405 18.70 -1.94 -10.61
CA GLN A 405 18.03 -1.24 -11.71
C GLN A 405 18.86 -0.09 -12.29
N PHE A 406 19.60 0.67 -11.47
CA PHE A 406 20.17 1.96 -11.90
C PHE A 406 21.68 2.11 -11.76
N SER A 407 22.36 1.23 -10.99
CA SER A 407 23.82 1.29 -10.86
C SER A 407 24.54 0.61 -12.04
N SER A 408 25.83 0.94 -12.17
CA SER A 408 26.73 0.27 -13.11
C SER A 408 27.12 -1.13 -12.59
N PRO A 409 27.57 -2.04 -13.48
CA PRO A 409 28.08 -3.35 -13.07
C PRO A 409 29.19 -3.27 -12.01
N GLU A 410 30.09 -2.28 -12.10
CA GLU A 410 31.19 -2.08 -11.17
C GLU A 410 30.70 -1.76 -9.76
N VAL A 411 29.68 -0.90 -9.65
CA VAL A 411 29.06 -0.58 -8.36
C VAL A 411 28.42 -1.82 -7.75
N LEU A 412 27.69 -2.62 -8.54
CA LEU A 412 27.06 -3.85 -8.05
C LEU A 412 28.08 -4.85 -7.50
N ILE A 413 29.19 -5.05 -8.21
CA ILE A 413 30.27 -5.94 -7.80
C ILE A 413 31.05 -5.38 -6.59
N ALA A 414 31.01 -4.07 -6.37
CA ALA A 414 31.69 -3.42 -5.25
C ALA A 414 30.80 -3.22 -4.01
N LEU A 415 29.53 -3.66 -4.03
CA LEU A 415 28.66 -3.55 -2.86
C LEU A 415 29.27 -4.27 -1.65
N PRO A 416 29.30 -3.66 -0.46
CA PRO A 416 29.92 -4.24 0.72
C PRO A 416 29.18 -5.51 1.16
N ASP A 417 29.94 -6.53 1.55
CA ASP A 417 29.38 -7.77 2.09
C ASP A 417 28.66 -7.47 3.43
N PRO A 418 27.35 -7.74 3.54
CA PRO A 418 26.60 -7.51 4.77
C PRO A 418 26.89 -8.56 5.86
N GLY A 419 27.64 -9.61 5.54
CA GLY A 419 27.85 -10.77 6.40
C GLY A 419 26.66 -11.74 6.39
N PRO A 420 26.82 -12.93 7.02
CA PRO A 420 25.83 -14.01 6.96
C PRO A 420 24.68 -13.88 7.97
N GLU A 421 24.69 -12.86 8.84
CA GLU A 421 23.76 -12.75 9.98
C GLU A 421 22.30 -12.59 9.53
N HIS A 422 22.07 -11.89 8.42
CA HIS A 422 20.73 -11.58 7.92
C HIS A 422 20.52 -12.21 6.55
N VAL A 423 19.92 -13.40 6.55
CA VAL A 423 19.75 -14.28 5.39
C VAL A 423 19.22 -13.55 4.14
N LEU A 424 18.16 -12.76 4.26
CA LEU A 424 17.59 -12.05 3.11
C LEU A 424 18.46 -10.88 2.64
N VAL A 425 19.22 -10.26 3.54
CA VAL A 425 20.16 -9.18 3.17
C VAL A 425 21.35 -9.76 2.42
N GLN A 426 21.88 -10.89 2.89
CA GLN A 426 22.95 -11.63 2.21
C GLN A 426 22.50 -12.17 0.85
N ALA A 427 21.31 -12.76 0.76
CA ALA A 427 20.77 -13.23 -0.51
C ALA A 427 20.63 -12.08 -1.52
N MET A 428 20.08 -10.94 -1.12
CA MET A 428 19.89 -9.81 -2.02
C MET A 428 21.21 -9.14 -2.43
N TRP A 429 22.25 -9.23 -1.59
CA TRP A 429 23.61 -8.85 -1.95
C TRP A 429 24.20 -9.76 -3.04
N HIS A 430 24.12 -11.09 -2.89
CA HIS A 430 24.55 -12.06 -3.92
C HIS A 430 23.76 -11.87 -5.22
N TYR A 431 22.45 -11.66 -5.14
CA TYR A 431 21.62 -11.33 -6.29
C TYR A 431 22.11 -10.10 -7.04
N ALA A 432 22.38 -9.00 -6.33
CA ALA A 432 22.87 -7.78 -6.94
C ALA A 432 24.21 -7.99 -7.66
N ARG A 433 25.12 -8.74 -7.03
CA ARG A 433 26.43 -9.08 -7.59
C ARG A 433 26.34 -10.03 -8.78
N ALA A 434 25.48 -11.04 -8.73
CA ALA A 434 25.22 -11.95 -9.86
C ALA A 434 24.80 -11.18 -11.11
N VAL A 435 23.88 -10.22 -10.94
CA VAL A 435 23.45 -9.33 -12.04
C VAL A 435 24.60 -8.41 -12.49
N GLY A 436 25.41 -7.90 -11.56
CA GLY A 436 26.61 -7.11 -11.86
C GLY A 436 27.62 -7.87 -12.74
N TYR A 437 28.04 -9.06 -12.31
CA TYR A 437 28.98 -9.90 -13.05
C TYR A 437 28.41 -10.35 -14.40
N ALA A 438 27.13 -10.73 -14.46
CA ALA A 438 26.48 -11.10 -15.73
C ALA A 438 26.52 -9.94 -16.73
N ARG A 439 26.21 -8.71 -16.30
CA ARG A 439 26.29 -7.51 -17.16
C ARG A 439 27.71 -7.16 -17.59
N LYS A 440 28.72 -7.56 -16.82
CA LYS A 440 30.14 -7.39 -17.16
C LYS A 440 30.66 -8.49 -18.10
N GLY A 441 29.88 -9.55 -18.35
CA GLY A 441 30.33 -10.74 -19.07
C GLY A 441 31.26 -11.65 -18.26
N ALA A 442 31.35 -11.43 -16.94
CA ALA A 442 32.14 -12.24 -16.02
C ALA A 442 31.32 -13.48 -15.59
N LEU A 443 31.15 -14.42 -16.53
CA LEU A 443 30.17 -15.50 -16.43
C LEU A 443 30.47 -16.52 -15.32
N ALA A 444 31.74 -16.71 -14.98
CA ALA A 444 32.16 -17.64 -13.93
C ALA A 444 31.84 -17.07 -12.54
N GLU A 445 32.16 -15.81 -12.32
CA GLU A 445 31.86 -15.07 -11.10
C GLU A 445 30.35 -14.90 -10.93
N ALA A 446 29.61 -14.61 -12.00
CA ALA A 446 28.15 -14.59 -11.96
C ALA A 446 27.57 -15.95 -11.55
N GLN A 447 28.14 -17.07 -12.02
CA GLN A 447 27.74 -18.40 -11.60
C GLN A 447 28.01 -18.64 -10.11
N GLN A 448 29.16 -18.20 -9.58
CA GLN A 448 29.49 -18.32 -8.17
C GLN A 448 28.45 -17.62 -7.28
N GLU A 449 27.99 -16.42 -7.67
CA GLU A 449 26.94 -15.70 -6.94
C GLU A 449 25.58 -16.40 -7.03
N VAL A 450 25.25 -17.01 -8.18
CA VAL A 450 24.04 -17.85 -8.33
C VAL A 450 24.13 -19.12 -7.46
N ASP A 451 25.29 -19.76 -7.40
CA ASP A 451 25.52 -20.95 -6.57
C ASP A 451 25.43 -20.61 -5.07
N ALA A 452 25.86 -19.41 -4.68
CA ALA A 452 25.67 -18.91 -3.32
C ALA A 452 24.18 -18.74 -2.97
N LEU A 453 23.36 -18.22 -3.89
CA LEU A 453 21.90 -18.16 -3.73
C LEU A 453 21.28 -19.55 -3.60
N VAL A 454 21.69 -20.51 -4.44
CA VAL A 454 21.26 -21.92 -4.33
C VAL A 454 21.62 -22.50 -2.96
N ASN A 455 22.82 -22.20 -2.45
CA ASN A 455 23.23 -22.67 -1.14
C ASN A 455 22.40 -22.04 -0.02
N ILE A 456 22.16 -20.73 -0.05
CA ILE A 456 21.29 -20.04 0.92
C ILE A 456 19.88 -20.66 0.90
N GLU A 457 19.27 -20.83 -0.27
CA GLU A 457 17.95 -21.43 -0.43
C GLU A 457 17.87 -22.83 0.21
N ARG A 458 18.95 -23.63 0.07
CA ARG A 458 19.00 -25.01 0.59
C ARG A 458 19.33 -25.11 2.08
N THR A 459 20.19 -24.23 2.61
CA THR A 459 20.81 -24.44 3.93
C THR A 459 20.49 -23.38 4.98
N ALA A 460 19.98 -22.21 4.60
CA ALA A 460 19.73 -21.14 5.55
C ALA A 460 18.54 -21.45 6.49
N ASP A 461 18.61 -20.92 7.71
CA ASP A 461 17.47 -20.95 8.63
C ASP A 461 16.56 -19.75 8.37
N PHE A 462 15.43 -20.01 7.72
CA PHE A 462 14.40 -19.01 7.46
C PHE A 462 13.40 -18.83 8.61
N LYS A 463 13.40 -19.72 9.62
CA LYS A 463 12.41 -19.71 10.70
C LYS A 463 12.30 -18.36 11.44
N PRO A 464 13.41 -17.65 11.74
CA PRO A 464 13.32 -16.35 12.39
C PRO A 464 12.55 -15.31 11.58
N ILE A 465 12.48 -15.45 10.25
CA ILE A 465 11.81 -14.53 9.34
C ILE A 465 10.38 -15.02 9.04
N THR A 466 10.20 -16.30 8.74
CA THR A 466 8.89 -16.88 8.41
C THR A 466 7.93 -16.92 9.58
N ALA A 467 8.44 -16.94 10.83
CA ALA A 467 7.60 -16.79 12.03
C ALA A 467 6.86 -15.44 12.07
N TRP A 468 7.28 -14.45 11.29
CA TRP A 468 6.60 -13.16 11.12
C TRP A 468 5.68 -13.10 9.89
N GLY A 469 5.43 -14.24 9.22
CA GLY A 469 4.62 -14.29 8.00
C GLY A 469 5.34 -13.80 6.74
N VAL A 470 6.65 -13.49 6.82
CA VAL A 470 7.44 -13.07 5.65
C VAL A 470 7.85 -14.33 4.84
N PRO A 471 7.54 -14.41 3.54
CA PRO A 471 7.81 -15.56 2.67
C PRO A 471 9.29 -15.59 2.21
N ALA A 472 10.22 -15.57 3.16
CA ALA A 472 11.65 -15.44 2.88
C ALA A 472 12.21 -16.50 1.90
N PRO A 473 11.85 -17.79 1.99
CA PRO A 473 12.28 -18.79 1.01
C PRO A 473 11.88 -18.42 -0.42
N ASP A 474 10.64 -17.98 -0.64
CA ASP A 474 10.13 -17.62 -1.96
C ASP A 474 10.79 -16.34 -2.51
N ILE A 475 11.13 -15.40 -1.63
CA ILE A 475 11.91 -14.20 -2.01
C ILE A 475 13.31 -14.60 -2.50
N VAL A 476 14.00 -15.49 -1.78
CA VAL A 476 15.33 -15.99 -2.20
C VAL A 476 15.23 -16.79 -3.50
N HIS A 477 14.21 -17.63 -3.63
CA HIS A 477 13.97 -18.39 -4.85
C HIS A 477 13.73 -17.48 -6.06
N THR A 478 12.94 -16.41 -5.88
CA THR A 478 12.74 -15.37 -6.91
C THR A 478 14.07 -14.72 -7.28
N ALA A 479 14.89 -14.34 -6.29
CA ALA A 479 16.20 -13.75 -6.52
C ALA A 479 17.14 -14.68 -7.31
N ARG A 480 17.21 -15.96 -6.94
CA ARG A 480 17.99 -16.99 -7.64
C ARG A 480 17.52 -17.18 -9.08
N ALA A 481 16.21 -17.31 -9.30
CA ALA A 481 15.65 -17.53 -10.64
C ALA A 481 15.88 -16.32 -11.55
N VAL A 482 15.71 -15.09 -11.05
CA VAL A 482 16.05 -13.87 -11.81
C VAL A 482 17.55 -13.79 -12.10
N ALA A 483 18.43 -14.07 -11.12
CA ALA A 483 19.88 -14.07 -11.34
C ALA A 483 20.31 -15.12 -12.39
N SER A 484 19.69 -16.30 -12.35
CA SER A 484 19.92 -17.38 -13.30
C SER A 484 19.45 -16.99 -14.71
N GLY A 485 18.29 -16.34 -14.83
CA GLY A 485 17.80 -15.81 -16.11
C GLY A 485 18.73 -14.75 -16.70
N ARG A 486 19.27 -13.84 -15.86
CA ARG A 486 20.26 -12.84 -16.29
C ARG A 486 21.59 -13.46 -16.73
N LEU A 487 22.03 -14.51 -16.03
CA LEU A 487 23.25 -15.24 -16.38
C LEU A 487 23.09 -16.01 -17.70
N ALA A 488 21.98 -16.72 -17.89
CA ALA A 488 21.67 -17.42 -19.14
C ALA A 488 21.58 -16.42 -20.31
N ASP A 489 20.92 -15.29 -20.11
CA ASP A 489 20.84 -14.25 -21.13
C ASP A 489 22.22 -13.67 -21.49
N ALA A 490 23.08 -13.42 -20.50
CA ALA A 490 24.46 -12.99 -20.73
C ALA A 490 25.32 -14.02 -21.48
N ARG A 491 24.96 -15.32 -21.43
CA ARG A 491 25.58 -16.40 -22.21
C ARG A 491 25.04 -16.49 -23.64
N GLY A 492 23.98 -15.76 -23.97
CA GLY A 492 23.23 -15.91 -25.21
C GLY A 492 22.26 -17.11 -25.20
N ASP A 493 22.06 -17.76 -24.06
CA ASP A 493 21.11 -18.86 -23.88
C ASP A 493 19.71 -18.31 -23.63
N LEU A 494 19.02 -17.93 -24.71
CA LEU A 494 17.69 -17.33 -24.64
C LEU A 494 16.63 -18.31 -24.10
N ASP A 495 16.73 -19.60 -24.42
CA ASP A 495 15.77 -20.60 -23.94
C ASP A 495 15.94 -20.87 -22.44
N GLY A 496 17.19 -20.95 -21.95
CA GLY A 496 17.49 -21.02 -20.53
C GLY A 496 17.03 -19.77 -19.78
N ALA A 497 17.22 -18.58 -20.37
CA ALA A 497 16.75 -17.32 -19.79
C ALA A 497 15.22 -17.25 -19.70
N ILE A 498 14.50 -17.65 -20.76
CA ILE A 498 13.03 -17.73 -20.76
C ILE A 498 12.55 -18.62 -19.62
N LYS A 499 13.09 -19.85 -19.52
CA LYS A 499 12.68 -20.81 -18.48
C LYS A 499 12.90 -20.26 -17.06
N ALA A 500 14.05 -19.65 -16.81
CA ALA A 500 14.36 -19.08 -15.50
C ALA A 500 13.46 -17.88 -15.15
N PHE A 501 13.12 -17.04 -16.13
CA PHE A 501 12.19 -15.93 -15.90
C PHE A 501 10.73 -16.39 -15.75
N GLU A 502 10.31 -17.46 -16.44
CA GLU A 502 9.00 -18.08 -16.23
C GLU A 502 8.86 -18.65 -14.81
N GLU A 503 9.90 -19.32 -14.31
CA GLU A 503 9.99 -19.80 -12.93
C GLU A 503 9.89 -18.64 -11.92
N ALA A 504 10.68 -17.58 -12.12
CA ALA A 504 10.63 -16.39 -11.27
C ALA A 504 9.25 -15.70 -11.30
N VAL A 505 8.58 -15.64 -12.46
CA VAL A 505 7.21 -15.11 -12.56
C VAL A 505 6.23 -15.97 -11.78
N ALA A 506 6.34 -17.30 -11.86
CA ALA A 506 5.44 -18.20 -11.13
C ALA A 506 5.57 -18.03 -9.60
N VAL A 507 6.80 -17.90 -9.10
CA VAL A 507 7.05 -17.67 -7.67
C VAL A 507 6.61 -16.26 -7.25
N GLN A 508 6.96 -15.23 -8.02
CA GLN A 508 6.51 -13.85 -7.75
C GLN A 508 4.98 -13.75 -7.71
N ASP A 509 4.28 -14.44 -8.60
CA ASP A 509 2.82 -14.42 -8.64
C ASP A 509 2.18 -15.08 -7.41
N GLY A 510 2.89 -16.00 -6.74
CA GLY A 510 2.47 -16.65 -5.50
C GLY A 510 2.76 -15.87 -4.21
N LEU A 511 3.57 -14.81 -4.28
CA LEU A 511 3.87 -13.98 -3.11
C LEU A 511 2.59 -13.28 -2.60
N PRO A 512 2.35 -13.27 -1.27
CA PRO A 512 1.21 -12.59 -0.68
C PRO A 512 1.30 -11.06 -0.85
N TYR A 513 0.16 -10.40 -0.67
CA TYR A 513 0.12 -8.95 -0.67
C TYR A 513 0.94 -8.40 0.50
N THR A 514 1.77 -7.42 0.19
CA THR A 514 2.43 -6.52 1.13
C THR A 514 2.70 -5.22 0.39
N GLU A 515 3.03 -4.17 1.12
CA GLU A 515 3.22 -2.85 0.55
C GLU A 515 4.48 -2.20 1.15
N PRO A 516 5.41 -1.73 0.31
CA PRO A 516 5.59 -2.11 -1.10
C PRO A 516 5.74 -3.64 -1.31
N PRO A 517 5.44 -4.19 -2.51
CA PRO A 517 5.50 -5.65 -2.78
C PRO A 517 6.88 -6.25 -2.47
N TYR A 518 6.99 -7.50 -2.01
CA TYR A 518 8.29 -8.13 -1.70
C TYR A 518 9.30 -8.15 -2.86
N TRP A 519 8.83 -8.04 -4.10
CA TRP A 519 9.65 -7.97 -5.29
C TRP A 519 9.22 -6.78 -6.17
N TYR A 520 10.03 -5.71 -6.19
CA TYR A 520 9.61 -4.42 -6.77
C TYR A 520 9.63 -4.37 -8.29
N TYR A 521 10.61 -5.01 -8.92
CA TYR A 521 10.79 -5.05 -10.37
C TYR A 521 9.92 -6.18 -10.96
N PRO A 522 8.85 -5.93 -11.73
CA PRO A 522 8.01 -7.01 -12.24
C PRO A 522 8.77 -7.92 -13.21
N VAL A 523 8.99 -9.19 -12.87
CA VAL A 523 9.86 -10.10 -13.65
C VAL A 523 9.37 -10.30 -15.08
N ARG A 524 8.05 -10.15 -15.31
CA ARG A 524 7.43 -10.18 -16.63
C ARG A 524 8.10 -9.23 -17.63
N GLN A 525 8.69 -8.11 -17.20
CA GLN A 525 9.38 -7.23 -18.13
C GLN A 525 10.72 -7.81 -18.65
N SER A 526 11.45 -8.60 -17.85
CA SER A 526 12.61 -9.39 -18.32
C SER A 526 12.16 -10.45 -19.31
N LEU A 527 11.15 -11.23 -18.91
CA LEU A 527 10.63 -12.33 -19.72
C LEU A 527 10.17 -11.82 -21.08
N GLY A 528 9.41 -10.73 -21.12
CA GLY A 528 8.94 -10.11 -22.36
C GLY A 528 10.08 -9.69 -23.28
N VAL A 529 11.18 -9.16 -22.75
CA VAL A 529 12.34 -8.76 -23.57
C VAL A 529 13.10 -9.96 -24.13
N VAL A 530 13.30 -11.02 -23.34
CA VAL A 530 13.96 -12.22 -23.84
C VAL A 530 13.10 -12.91 -24.90
N LEU A 531 11.77 -12.99 -24.71
CA LEU A 531 10.83 -13.49 -25.71
C LEU A 531 10.89 -12.68 -27.01
N LEU A 532 10.92 -11.35 -26.91
CA LEU A 532 11.07 -10.45 -28.04
C LEU A 532 12.37 -10.70 -28.80
N ARG A 533 13.52 -10.84 -28.10
CA ARG A 533 14.81 -11.16 -28.71
C ARG A 533 14.86 -12.54 -29.35
N ALA A 534 14.09 -13.49 -28.82
CA ALA A 534 13.90 -14.81 -29.41
C ALA A 534 12.92 -14.81 -30.61
N GLY A 535 12.40 -13.65 -31.03
CA GLY A 535 11.44 -13.53 -32.13
C GLY A 535 10.02 -14.01 -31.78
N LYS A 536 9.73 -14.29 -30.51
CA LYS A 536 8.43 -14.77 -30.02
C LYS A 536 7.50 -13.58 -29.72
N LEU A 537 7.14 -12.81 -30.76
CA LEU A 537 6.44 -11.53 -30.64
C LEU A 537 5.09 -11.63 -29.92
N GLU A 538 4.27 -12.62 -30.25
CA GLU A 538 2.96 -12.82 -29.63
C GLU A 538 3.09 -13.14 -28.14
N ALA A 539 4.05 -13.97 -27.76
CA ALA A 539 4.31 -14.31 -26.37
C ALA A 539 4.85 -13.10 -25.59
N ALA A 540 5.76 -12.33 -26.19
CA ALA A 540 6.28 -11.09 -25.60
C ALA A 540 5.14 -10.10 -25.33
N GLU A 541 4.24 -9.88 -26.29
CA GLU A 541 3.07 -9.02 -26.13
C GLU A 541 2.22 -9.46 -24.93
N GLN A 542 1.86 -10.76 -24.89
CA GLN A 542 1.01 -11.31 -23.82
C GLN A 542 1.64 -11.12 -22.45
N VAL A 543 2.95 -11.36 -22.32
CA VAL A 543 3.66 -11.20 -21.05
C VAL A 543 3.72 -9.73 -20.61
N PHE A 544 4.02 -8.79 -21.51
CA PHE A 544 4.01 -7.37 -21.17
C PHE A 544 2.61 -6.90 -20.75
N ARG A 545 1.57 -7.32 -21.47
CA ARG A 545 0.17 -6.96 -21.13
C ARG A 545 -0.26 -7.54 -19.80
N ALA A 546 0.12 -8.78 -19.50
CA ALA A 546 -0.15 -9.42 -18.21
C ALA A 546 0.50 -8.67 -17.03
N SER A 547 1.63 -7.99 -17.24
CA SER A 547 2.29 -7.20 -16.18
C SER A 547 1.43 -6.05 -15.66
N PHE A 548 0.55 -5.50 -16.51
CA PHE A 548 -0.30 -4.36 -16.14
C PHE A 548 -1.44 -4.74 -15.20
N LEU A 549 -1.74 -6.04 -15.05
CA LEU A 549 -2.76 -6.50 -14.10
C LEU A 549 -2.34 -6.26 -12.65
N ARG A 550 -1.03 -6.38 -12.36
CA ARG A 550 -0.47 -6.16 -11.02
C ARG A 550 0.26 -4.83 -10.88
N THR A 551 0.84 -4.35 -11.98
CA THR A 551 1.57 -3.08 -12.04
C THR A 551 1.06 -2.21 -13.17
N PRO A 552 -0.12 -1.60 -13.03
CA PRO A 552 -0.65 -0.70 -14.03
C PRO A 552 0.36 0.39 -14.36
N SER A 553 0.43 0.81 -15.63
CA SER A 553 1.30 1.91 -16.05
C SER A 553 2.81 1.67 -15.89
N ASN A 554 3.25 0.41 -15.68
CA ASN A 554 4.66 0.07 -15.61
C ASN A 554 5.40 0.53 -16.88
N GLY A 555 6.15 1.63 -16.76
CA GLY A 555 6.87 2.25 -17.88
C GLY A 555 7.90 1.32 -18.51
N TRP A 556 8.50 0.45 -17.71
CA TRP A 556 9.45 -0.55 -18.17
C TRP A 556 8.81 -1.55 -19.14
N ALA A 557 7.67 -2.14 -18.76
CA ALA A 557 6.92 -3.04 -19.63
C ALA A 557 6.34 -2.33 -20.86
N LEU A 558 5.88 -1.09 -20.72
CA LEU A 558 5.43 -0.26 -21.85
C LEU A 558 6.52 -0.05 -22.89
N ARG A 559 7.78 0.15 -22.46
CA ARG A 559 8.91 0.30 -23.39
C ARG A 559 9.15 -0.96 -24.24
N GLY A 560 9.00 -2.14 -23.64
CA GLY A 560 9.07 -3.41 -24.35
C GLY A 560 7.90 -3.62 -25.30
N LEU A 561 6.68 -3.28 -24.87
CA LEU A 561 5.47 -3.37 -25.68
C LEU A 561 5.50 -2.43 -26.91
N ILE A 562 6.05 -1.23 -26.74
CA ILE A 562 6.34 -0.29 -27.83
C ILE A 562 7.25 -0.93 -28.89
N GLU A 563 8.24 -1.73 -28.49
CA GLU A 563 9.10 -2.45 -29.43
C GLU A 563 8.36 -3.58 -30.14
N VAL A 564 7.53 -4.35 -29.42
CA VAL A 564 6.69 -5.38 -30.03
C VAL A 564 5.80 -4.78 -31.13
N TYR A 565 5.07 -3.70 -30.84
CA TYR A 565 4.18 -3.08 -31.83
C TYR A 565 4.92 -2.45 -33.00
N ARG A 566 6.13 -1.92 -32.77
CA ARG A 566 7.01 -1.45 -33.86
C ARG A 566 7.40 -2.58 -34.81
N GLN A 567 7.84 -3.73 -34.29
CA GLN A 567 8.23 -4.88 -35.12
C GLN A 567 7.04 -5.51 -35.85
N ARG A 568 5.84 -5.46 -35.26
CA ARG A 568 4.60 -5.93 -35.90
C ARG A 568 4.04 -4.97 -36.95
N GLY A 569 4.48 -3.70 -36.98
CA GLY A 569 3.88 -2.67 -37.82
C GLY A 569 2.48 -2.22 -37.38
N ASP A 570 2.11 -2.43 -36.10
CA ASP A 570 0.82 -2.01 -35.55
C ASP A 570 0.90 -0.54 -35.10
N HIS A 571 0.61 0.37 -36.03
CA HIS A 571 0.74 1.81 -35.80
C HIS A 571 -0.22 2.36 -34.73
N ASP A 572 -1.44 1.83 -34.64
CA ASP A 572 -2.44 2.29 -33.68
C ASP A 572 -2.06 1.86 -32.25
N ALA A 573 -1.70 0.59 -32.06
CA ALA A 573 -1.28 0.08 -30.77
C ALA A 573 0.05 0.72 -30.31
N LEU A 574 0.98 0.96 -31.24
CA LEU A 574 2.22 1.69 -30.99
C LEU A 574 1.94 3.10 -30.48
N ALA A 575 1.07 3.86 -31.15
CA ALA A 575 0.73 5.23 -30.76
C ALA A 575 0.09 5.28 -29.36
N ALA A 576 -0.80 4.34 -29.05
CA ALA A 576 -1.43 4.24 -27.74
C ALA A 576 -0.43 3.90 -26.63
N ALA A 577 0.46 2.92 -26.85
CA ALA A 577 1.50 2.55 -25.90
C ALA A 577 2.50 3.70 -25.66
N GLN A 578 2.89 4.42 -26.72
CA GLN A 578 3.78 5.58 -26.64
C GLN A 578 3.14 6.72 -25.82
N LYS A 579 1.88 7.06 -26.11
CA LYS A 579 1.15 8.08 -25.34
C LYS A 579 1.11 7.74 -23.86
N ARG A 580 0.86 6.47 -23.50
CA ARG A 580 0.86 6.04 -22.10
C ARG A 580 2.25 6.18 -21.49
N PHE A 581 3.28 5.66 -22.16
CA PHE A 581 4.66 5.73 -21.70
C PHE A 581 5.11 7.18 -21.44
N ASP A 582 4.83 8.10 -22.38
CA ASP A 582 5.22 9.51 -22.26
C ASP A 582 4.51 10.20 -21.08
N SER A 583 3.33 9.72 -20.68
CA SER A 583 2.57 10.28 -19.55
C SER A 583 3.00 9.74 -18.19
N THR A 584 3.65 8.57 -18.12
CA THR A 584 3.94 7.87 -16.85
C THR A 584 5.43 7.73 -16.55
N TRP A 585 6.28 7.81 -17.56
CA TRP A 585 7.72 7.65 -17.41
C TRP A 585 8.37 8.92 -16.83
N LEU A 586 9.15 8.73 -15.76
CA LEU A 586 9.89 9.79 -15.04
C LEU A 586 11.39 9.79 -15.37
N GLY A 587 11.89 8.73 -16.01
CA GLY A 587 13.29 8.63 -16.41
C GLY A 587 13.66 9.48 -17.63
N LYS A 588 14.81 9.17 -18.23
CA LYS A 588 15.29 9.87 -19.43
C LYS A 588 14.30 9.71 -20.59
N LYS A 589 14.18 10.76 -21.42
CA LYS A 589 13.43 10.73 -22.68
C LYS A 589 13.93 9.58 -23.58
N GLY A 590 13.00 8.86 -24.22
CA GLY A 590 13.30 7.64 -25.01
C GLY A 590 13.23 6.35 -24.19
N GLY A 591 13.16 6.46 -22.86
CA GLY A 591 12.96 5.32 -21.98
C GLY A 591 14.23 4.53 -21.67
N PRO A 592 14.08 3.42 -20.93
CA PRO A 592 15.21 2.56 -20.64
C PRO A 592 15.64 1.80 -21.89
N GLU A 593 16.94 1.49 -21.99
CA GLU A 593 17.44 0.56 -22.99
C GLU A 593 16.78 -0.81 -22.82
N LEU A 594 16.38 -1.46 -23.93
CA LEU A 594 15.71 -2.76 -23.85
C LEU A 594 16.60 -3.82 -23.18
N ALA A 595 17.92 -3.75 -23.37
CA ALA A 595 18.87 -4.65 -22.72
C ALA A 595 18.96 -4.45 -21.19
N ARG A 596 18.38 -3.38 -20.64
CA ARG A 596 18.30 -3.11 -19.19
C ARG A 596 17.01 -3.61 -18.55
N LEU A 597 15.99 -3.89 -19.37
CA LEU A 597 14.77 -4.57 -18.95
C LEU A 597 15.10 -6.02 -18.68
#